data_AF-A0A7H2BJN4-F1
#
_entry.id   AF-A0A7H2BJN4-F1
#
_cell.length_a   1.000
_cell.length_b   1.000
_cell.length_c   1.000
_cell.angle_alpha   90.00
_cell.angle_beta   90.00
_cell.angle_gamma   90.00
#
_symmetry.space_group_name_H-M   'P 1'
#
loop_
_entity.id
_entity.type
_entity.pdbx_description
1 polymer ?
#
loop_
_entity_poly.entity_id
_entity_poly.type
_entity_poly.pdbx_seq_one_letter_code
_entity_poly.pdbx_strand_id
1 'polypeptide(L)'
;MSLSSVERDQIAREFEQNLQESGFTLDELRQQSGLDEDRFMRAFLMSERGSDPVDVWLIRALLETAVKHNGGTFTPITKLNEENRRRAAGWFGIKDRR
;
A
#
# COMPACT_ATOMS: atom_id res chain seq x y z
N MET A 1 9.43 -13.95 1.81
CA MET A 1 10.42 -13.27 0.96
C MET A 1 10.67 -11.90 1.55
N SER A 2 11.91 -11.54 1.80
CA SER A 2 12.28 -10.19 2.27
C SER A 2 12.57 -9.33 1.05
N LEU A 3 11.89 -8.19 0.92
CA LEU A 3 12.20 -7.19 -0.10
C LEU A 3 13.59 -6.60 0.17
N SER A 4 14.39 -6.41 -0.88
CA SER A 4 15.65 -5.66 -0.78
C SER A 4 15.38 -4.16 -0.60
N SER A 5 16.35 -3.40 -0.09
CA SER A 5 16.22 -1.93 0.05
C SER A 5 15.83 -1.27 -1.27
N VAL A 6 16.44 -1.70 -2.38
CA VAL A 6 16.15 -1.16 -3.73
C VAL A 6 14.71 -1.43 -4.15
N GLU A 7 14.17 -2.62 -3.87
CA GLU A 7 12.78 -2.93 -4.17
C GLU A 7 11.80 -2.14 -3.29
N ARG A 8 12.17 -1.87 -2.04
CA ARG A 8 11.36 -1.03 -1.14
C ARG A 8 11.31 0.42 -1.61
N ASP A 9 12.46 0.98 -1.97
CA ASP A 9 12.54 2.34 -2.52
C ASP A 9 11.73 2.47 -3.82
N GLN A 10 11.76 1.44 -4.66
CA GLN A 10 10.94 1.39 -5.87
C GLN A 10 9.44 1.39 -5.55
N ILE A 11 8.98 0.58 -4.59
CA ILE A 11 7.58 0.54 -4.17
C ILE A 11 7.14 1.88 -3.57
N ALA A 12 7.98 2.53 -2.75
CA ALA A 12 7.68 3.83 -2.16
C ALA A 12 7.46 4.90 -3.25
N ARG A 13 8.31 4.93 -4.28
CA ARG A 13 8.12 5.83 -5.45
C ARG A 13 6.85 5.53 -6.21
N GLU A 14 6.50 4.26 -6.38
CA GLU A 14 5.26 3.84 -7.04
C GLU A 14 4.01 4.23 -6.21
N PHE A 15 4.11 4.25 -4.88
CA PHE A 15 3.06 4.80 -4.02
C PHE A 15 2.92 6.31 -4.16
N GLU A 16 4.03 7.05 -4.16
CA GLU A 16 4.02 8.51 -4.38
C GLU A 16 3.40 8.89 -5.72
N GLN A 17 3.74 8.16 -6.79
CA GLN A 17 3.15 8.38 -8.11
C GLN A 17 1.63 8.14 -8.10
N ASN A 18 1.18 7.02 -7.53
CA ASN A 18 -0.25 6.73 -7.45
C ASN A 18 -0.99 7.70 -6.52
N LEU A 19 -0.33 8.25 -5.50
CA LEU A 19 -0.90 9.30 -4.66
C LEU A 19 -1.16 10.57 -5.49
N GLN A 20 -0.21 10.97 -6.34
CA GLN A 20 -0.39 12.10 -7.24
C GLN A 20 -1.57 11.89 -8.21
N GLU A 21 -1.68 10.69 -8.80
CA GLU A 21 -2.80 10.32 -9.70
C GLU A 21 -4.15 10.25 -8.97
N SER A 22 -4.13 9.90 -7.68
CA SER A 22 -5.34 9.80 -6.87
C SER A 22 -5.96 11.15 -6.53
N GLY A 23 -5.17 12.23 -6.60
CA GLY A 23 -5.57 13.56 -6.15
C GLY A 23 -5.67 13.71 -4.63
N PHE A 24 -5.35 12.67 -3.85
CA PHE A 24 -5.31 12.74 -2.39
C PHE A 24 -4.00 13.35 -1.90
N THR A 25 -4.11 14.06 -0.79
CA THR A 25 -2.97 14.38 0.06
C THR A 25 -2.57 13.17 0.91
N LEU A 26 -1.34 13.20 1.40
CA LEU A 26 -0.81 12.15 2.27
C LEU A 26 -1.68 11.98 3.54
N ASP A 27 -2.22 13.08 4.08
CA ASP A 27 -3.08 13.03 5.27
C ASP A 27 -4.47 12.47 4.96
N GLU A 28 -5.08 12.78 3.81
CA GLU A 28 -6.36 12.19 3.40
C GLU A 28 -6.24 10.68 3.22
N LEU A 29 -5.15 10.22 2.58
CA LEU A 29 -4.89 8.79 2.43
C LEU A 29 -4.69 8.11 3.79
N ARG A 30 -3.97 8.76 4.72
CA ARG A 30 -3.80 8.27 6.10
C ARG A 30 -5.14 8.18 6.83
N GLN A 31 -5.97 9.23 6.76
CA GLN A 31 -7.30 9.24 7.38
C GLN A 31 -8.19 8.13 6.82
N GLN A 32 -8.18 7.92 5.50
CA GLN A 32 -8.90 6.82 4.85
C GLN A 32 -8.39 5.44 5.25
N SER A 33 -7.08 5.31 5.51
CA SER A 33 -6.49 4.05 5.99
C SER A 33 -6.89 3.72 7.43
N GLY A 34 -7.24 4.72 8.24
CA GLY A 34 -7.50 4.54 9.68
C GLY A 34 -6.27 4.09 10.48
N LEU A 35 -5.08 4.12 9.87
CA LEU A 35 -3.82 3.78 10.53
C LEU A 35 -3.29 4.96 11.33
N ASP A 36 -2.61 4.64 12.43
CA ASP A 36 -1.77 5.60 13.15
C ASP A 36 -0.68 6.14 12.22
N GLU A 37 -0.28 7.39 12.43
CA GLU A 37 0.71 8.08 11.58
C GLU A 37 2.02 7.30 11.45
N ASP A 38 2.56 6.77 12.55
CA ASP A 38 3.77 5.95 12.54
C ASP A 38 3.63 4.67 11.69
N ARG A 39 2.48 4.00 11.77
CA ARG A 39 2.21 2.78 10.99
C ARG A 39 2.04 3.10 9.52
N PHE A 40 1.28 4.15 9.23
CA PHE A 40 1.08 4.64 7.88
C PHE A 40 2.40 5.03 7.23
N MET A 41 3.23 5.84 7.88
CA MET A 41 4.52 6.27 7.35
C MET A 41 5.47 5.09 7.13
N ARG A 42 5.50 4.11 8.04
CA ARG A 42 6.31 2.89 7.86
C ARG A 42 5.88 2.09 6.63
N ALA A 43 4.57 1.92 6.43
CA ALA A 43 4.02 1.18 5.31
C ALA A 43 4.15 1.94 3.97
N PHE A 44 3.90 3.25 3.98
CA PHE A 44 4.01 4.12 2.80
C PHE A 44 5.46 4.26 2.33
N LEU A 45 6.41 4.49 3.26
CA LEU A 45 7.83 4.59 2.95
C LEU A 45 8.53 3.22 2.85
N MET A 46 7.82 2.12 3.04
CA MET A 46 8.39 0.76 3.04
C MET A 46 9.64 0.63 3.95
N SER A 47 9.56 1.15 5.18
CA SER A 47 10.69 1.16 6.12
C SER A 47 11.11 -0.26 6.56
N GLU A 48 12.43 -0.50 6.66
CA GLU A 48 13.01 -1.82 6.94
C GLU A 48 12.51 -2.51 8.22
N ARG A 49 12.17 -1.72 9.26
CA ARG A 49 11.95 -2.21 10.62
C ARG A 49 10.49 -2.37 11.06
N GLY A 50 9.53 -2.47 10.13
CA GLY A 50 8.15 -2.74 10.54
C GLY A 50 7.06 -2.30 9.58
N SER A 51 7.28 -2.47 8.27
CA SER A 51 6.18 -2.39 7.32
C SER A 51 5.34 -3.66 7.49
N ASP A 52 4.18 -3.58 8.15
CA ASP A 52 3.25 -4.69 8.19
C ASP A 52 2.72 -4.90 6.75
N PRO A 53 2.86 -6.09 6.16
CA PRO A 53 2.33 -6.40 4.86
C PRO A 53 0.84 -6.05 4.71
N VAL A 54 0.04 -6.22 5.76
CA VAL A 54 -1.39 -5.88 5.77
C VAL A 54 -1.60 -4.39 5.52
N ASP A 55 -0.82 -3.54 6.19
CA ASP A 55 -0.89 -2.08 6.06
C ASP A 55 -0.47 -1.62 4.65
N VAL A 56 0.58 -2.23 4.09
CA VAL A 56 1.05 -1.97 2.72
C VAL A 56 -0.03 -2.31 1.68
N TRP A 57 -0.71 -3.45 1.85
CA TRP A 57 -1.79 -3.87 0.96
C TRP A 57 -3.05 -3.00 1.11
N LEU A 58 -3.35 -2.53 2.32
CA LEU A 58 -4.43 -1.59 2.57
C LEU A 58 -4.18 -0.26 1.82
N ILE A 59 -2.99 0.31 1.97
CA ILE A 59 -2.59 1.55 1.27
C ILE A 59 -2.72 1.39 -0.25
N ARG A 60 -2.24 0.27 -0.81
CA ARG A 60 -2.38 -0.04 -2.24
C ARG A 60 -3.86 -0.05 -2.67
N ALA A 61 -4.73 -0.72 -1.91
CA ALA A 61 -6.15 -0.84 -2.26
C ALA A 61 -6.88 0.52 -2.20
N LEU A 62 -6.51 1.37 -1.25
CA LEU A 62 -7.05 2.72 -1.13
C LEU A 62 -6.60 3.61 -2.28
N LEU A 63 -5.30 3.59 -2.62
CA LEU A 63 -4.77 4.30 -3.79
C LEU A 63 -5.45 3.83 -5.08
N GLU A 64 -5.59 2.52 -5.29
CA GLU A 64 -6.27 1.98 -6.46
C GLU A 64 -7.73 2.48 -6.55
N THR A 65 -8.43 2.50 -5.43
CA THR A 65 -9.81 2.98 -5.36
C THR A 65 -9.89 4.50 -5.62
N ALA A 66 -9.00 5.27 -5.01
CA ALA A 66 -8.95 6.72 -5.14
C ALA A 66 -8.59 7.16 -6.56
N VAL A 67 -7.57 6.55 -7.17
CA VAL A 67 -7.20 6.79 -8.58
C VAL A 67 -8.37 6.50 -9.52
N LYS A 68 -9.04 5.34 -9.34
CA LYS A 68 -10.21 4.98 -10.15
C LYS A 68 -11.37 5.97 -9.96
N HIS A 69 -11.62 6.41 -8.73
CA HIS A 69 -12.66 7.39 -8.43
C HIS A 69 -12.35 8.77 -9.04
N ASN A 70 -11.08 9.15 -9.07
CA ASN A 70 -10.61 10.39 -9.70
C ASN A 70 -10.53 10.32 -11.24
N GLY A 71 -10.88 9.16 -11.84
CA GLY A 71 -10.79 8.94 -13.28
C GLY A 71 -9.35 8.78 -13.81
N GLY A 72 -8.37 8.63 -12.92
CA GLY A 72 -6.97 8.39 -13.27
C GLY A 72 -6.70 6.91 -13.60
N THR A 73 -5.46 6.61 -13.99
CA THR A 73 -5.01 5.24 -14.25
C THR A 73 -4.07 4.76 -13.15
N PHE A 74 -4.49 3.72 -12.43
CA PHE A 74 -3.66 3.14 -11.37
C PHE A 74 -2.43 2.47 -11.97
N THR A 75 -1.25 2.95 -11.59
CA THR A 75 0.02 2.35 -12.01
C THR A 75 0.28 1.10 -11.19
N PRO A 76 0.42 -0.09 -11.82
CA PRO A 76 0.70 -1.32 -11.10
C PRO A 76 2.00 -1.24 -10.32
N ILE A 77 1.95 -1.57 -9.03
CA ILE A 77 3.14 -1.61 -8.17
C ILE A 77 3.91 -2.90 -8.45
N THR A 78 5.15 -2.78 -8.92
CA THR A 78 5.91 -3.82 -9.62
C THR A 78 6.09 -5.10 -8.79
N LYS A 79 6.15 -4.98 -7.46
CA LYS A 79 6.36 -6.09 -6.52
C LYS A 79 5.12 -6.44 -5.68
N LEU A 80 4.05 -5.65 -5.72
CA LEU A 80 2.77 -5.97 -5.07
C LEU A 80 1.79 -6.57 -6.09
N ASN A 81 2.18 -7.73 -6.64
CA ASN A 81 1.34 -8.51 -7.54
C ASN A 81 0.45 -9.51 -6.76
N GLU A 82 -0.58 -10.02 -7.42
CA GLU A 82 -1.55 -10.95 -6.81
C GLU A 82 -0.90 -12.27 -6.33
N GLU A 83 0.24 -12.66 -6.89
CA GLU A 83 1.04 -13.80 -6.42
C GLU A 83 1.65 -13.52 -5.03
N ASN A 84 2.22 -12.32 -4.83
CA ASN A 84 2.70 -11.88 -3.54
C ASN A 84 1.55 -11.60 -2.56
N ARG A 85 0.36 -11.20 -3.05
CA ARG A 85 -0.86 -11.13 -2.24
C ARG A 85 -1.27 -12.49 -1.71
N ARG A 86 -1.25 -13.55 -2.52
CA ARG A 86 -1.55 -14.92 -2.08
C ARG A 86 -0.53 -15.46 -1.09
N ARG A 87 0.75 -15.09 -1.24
CA ARG A 87 1.78 -15.40 -0.23
C ARG A 87 1.55 -14.64 1.08
N ALA A 88 1.04 -13.41 0.99
CA ALA A 88 0.59 -12.61 2.13
C ALA A 88 -0.81 -12.99 2.65
N ALA A 89 -1.58 -13.83 1.95
CA ALA A 89 -2.93 -14.24 2.36
C ALA A 89 -2.91 -15.12 3.61
N GLY A 90 -1.77 -15.72 3.97
CA GLY A 90 -1.56 -16.30 5.29
C GLY A 90 -1.45 -15.26 6.42
N TRP A 91 -1.28 -13.98 6.11
CA TRP A 91 -1.15 -12.85 7.04
C TRP A 91 -2.42 -12.01 7.15
N PHE A 92 -3.25 -11.99 6.09
CA PHE A 92 -4.66 -11.62 6.18
C PHE A 92 -5.40 -12.70 6.97
N GLY A 93 -5.22 -12.68 8.29
CA GLY A 93 -5.98 -13.49 9.21
C GLY A 93 -7.45 -13.40 8.82
N ILE A 94 -7.95 -14.52 8.31
CA ILE A 94 -9.34 -14.74 7.94
C ILE A 94 -10.20 -14.31 9.12
N LYS A 95 -10.77 -13.11 9.05
CA LYS A 95 -12.14 -12.89 9.51
C LYS A 95 -13.01 -12.88 8.28
N ASP A 96 -13.14 -14.06 7.70
CA ASP A 96 -14.44 -14.50 7.19
C ASP A 96 -15.41 -14.41 8.38
N ARG A 97 -16.06 -13.25 8.51
CA ARG A 97 -17.29 -13.14 9.30
C ARG A 97 -18.37 -13.65 8.37
N ARG A 98 -18.69 -14.93 8.49
CA ARG A 98 -19.95 -15.49 8.05
C ARG A 98 -20.59 -16.26 9.20
#